data_AF-A0A496UEL8-F1
#
_entry.id   AF-A0A496UEL8-F1
#
_cell.length_a   1.000
_cell.length_b   1.000
_cell.length_c   1.000
_cell.angle_alpha   90.00
_cell.angle_beta   90.00
_cell.angle_gamma   90.00
#
_symmetry.space_group_name_H-M   'P 1'
#
loop_
_entity.id
_entity.type
_entity.pdbx_description
1 polymer ?
#
loop_
_entity_poly.entity_id
_entity_poly.type
_entity_poly.pdbx_seq_one_letter_code
_entity_poly.pdbx_strand_id
1 'polypeptide(L)'
;DASSGFFSNPTNLEAFAHVPGIAVTIGTLIVLGGIGFMILTTLGAHMMHRMKSGTSKRMSVQVKLVLWVTGILIVGGMALFLILEWDNTLQGMSLSQKIANAYLGSVTPRTAGFNTVPTSFITPAMLWFFVALMFIGASPGGTGGGVKTSTVGVLFMSVISLVRNKPSTEIWKRRIPSHDIKRTAALLFLGCVAFSISAGLLIITEQNTSSEYGAFDYIFEAMSAFGTVGLSTGPTADLTWMGKVIIILTMFVGRIGPAALAAATGRRNVMRYRYPETRITIG
;
A
#
# COMPACT_ATOMS: atom_id res chain seq x y z
N ASP A 1 13.51 -7.60 8.62
CA ASP A 1 12.36 -7.20 7.79
C ASP A 1 12.29 -8.07 6.54
N ALA A 2 11.28 -8.93 6.43
CA ALA A 2 11.10 -9.82 5.26
C ALA A 2 10.56 -9.10 4.00
N SER A 3 10.27 -7.80 4.10
CA SER A 3 9.66 -6.98 3.06
C SER A 3 10.54 -5.78 2.71
N SER A 4 11.85 -5.94 2.77
CA SER A 4 12.81 -4.85 2.59
C SER A 4 13.22 -4.61 1.13
N GLY A 5 12.89 -5.54 0.22
CA GLY A 5 13.28 -5.47 -1.20
C GLY A 5 14.79 -5.59 -1.47
N PHE A 6 15.61 -5.74 -0.43
CA PHE A 6 17.05 -5.90 -0.58
C PHE A 6 17.38 -7.33 -1.01
N PHE A 7 18.09 -7.41 -2.13
CA PHE A 7 18.65 -8.66 -2.63
C PHE A 7 20.14 -8.45 -2.94
N SER A 8 20.96 -9.46 -2.70
CA SER A 8 22.42 -9.36 -2.87
C SER A 8 22.85 -9.29 -4.35
N ASN A 9 21.98 -9.68 -5.28
CA ASN A 9 22.23 -9.63 -6.70
C ASN A 9 21.78 -8.28 -7.29
N PRO A 10 22.59 -7.60 -8.13
CA PRO A 10 22.21 -6.34 -8.81
C PRO A 10 20.90 -6.41 -9.61
N THR A 11 20.50 -7.58 -10.11
CA THR A 11 19.24 -7.76 -10.88
C THR A 11 18.06 -8.21 -10.00
N ASN A 12 18.14 -8.06 -8.68
CA ASN A 12 17.12 -8.50 -7.74
C ASN A 12 16.65 -9.97 -8.00
N LEU A 13 15.35 -10.23 -8.12
CA LEU A 13 14.80 -11.56 -8.41
C LEU A 13 14.58 -11.84 -9.90
N GLU A 14 15.04 -10.98 -10.81
CA GLU A 14 14.80 -11.12 -12.26
C GLU A 14 15.36 -12.45 -12.81
N ALA A 15 16.52 -12.87 -12.31
CA ALA A 15 17.13 -14.16 -12.66
C ALA A 15 16.27 -15.40 -12.28
N PHE A 16 15.30 -15.23 -11.37
CA PHE A 16 14.43 -16.29 -10.87
C PHE A 16 13.02 -16.25 -11.46
N ALA A 17 12.76 -15.41 -12.47
CA ALA A 17 11.45 -15.28 -13.12
C ALA A 17 10.88 -16.60 -13.67
N HIS A 18 11.76 -17.55 -14.03
CA HIS A 18 11.37 -18.85 -14.57
C HIS A 18 11.05 -19.91 -13.50
N VAL A 19 11.34 -19.63 -12.21
CA VAL A 19 11.13 -20.57 -11.10
C VAL A 19 9.90 -20.14 -10.29
N PRO A 20 8.70 -20.66 -10.59
CA PRO A 20 7.46 -20.21 -9.96
C PRO A 20 7.43 -20.42 -8.44
N GLY A 21 8.15 -21.44 -7.94
CA GLY A 21 8.22 -21.72 -6.50
C GLY A 21 8.84 -20.58 -5.68
N ILE A 22 9.81 -19.84 -6.24
CA ILE A 22 10.45 -18.72 -5.54
C ILE A 22 9.49 -17.54 -5.44
N ALA A 23 8.85 -17.18 -6.55
CA ALA A 23 7.86 -16.09 -6.61
C ALA A 23 6.69 -16.32 -5.63
N VAL A 24 6.15 -17.55 -5.58
CA VAL A 24 5.06 -17.90 -4.66
C VAL A 24 5.52 -17.86 -3.20
N THR A 25 6.71 -18.40 -2.90
CA THR A 25 7.25 -18.42 -1.54
C THR A 25 7.49 -17.01 -1.03
N ILE A 26 8.23 -16.19 -1.77
CA ILE A 26 8.54 -14.81 -1.42
C ILE A 26 7.26 -13.98 -1.32
N GLY A 27 6.36 -14.10 -2.31
CA GLY A 27 5.05 -13.43 -2.28
C GLY A 27 4.27 -13.76 -1.01
N THR A 28 4.28 -15.02 -0.57
CA THR A 28 3.61 -15.45 0.67
C THR A 28 4.28 -14.86 1.91
N LEU A 29 5.62 -14.84 1.99
CA LEU A 29 6.32 -14.19 3.10
C LEU A 29 6.01 -12.69 3.18
N ILE A 30 5.94 -12.00 2.04
CA ILE A 30 5.58 -10.58 1.96
C ILE A 30 4.17 -10.36 2.49
N VAL A 31 3.21 -11.18 2.05
CA VAL A 31 1.81 -11.10 2.52
C VAL A 31 1.75 -11.30 4.03
N LEU A 32 2.46 -12.31 4.55
CA LEU A 32 2.51 -12.58 6.00
C LEU A 32 3.14 -11.40 6.77
N GLY A 33 4.27 -10.85 6.30
CA GLY A 33 4.90 -9.68 6.91
C GLY A 33 4.04 -8.41 6.85
N GLY A 34 3.31 -8.22 5.75
CA GLY A 34 2.48 -7.04 5.49
C GLY A 34 1.14 -7.03 6.23
N ILE A 35 0.58 -8.18 6.61
CA ILE A 35 -0.69 -8.28 7.37
C ILE A 35 -0.52 -7.80 8.83
N GLY A 36 0.71 -7.82 9.36
CA GLY A 36 1.03 -7.24 10.66
C GLY A 36 0.84 -8.19 11.84
N PHE A 37 1.74 -8.05 12.82
CA PHE A 37 1.91 -9.00 13.91
C PHE A 37 0.67 -9.16 14.80
N MET A 38 -0.05 -8.06 15.05
CA MET A 38 -1.28 -8.07 15.84
C MET A 38 -2.40 -8.89 15.16
N ILE A 39 -2.45 -8.88 13.84
CA ILE A 39 -3.44 -9.64 13.06
C ILE A 39 -3.04 -11.11 12.99
N LEU A 40 -1.75 -11.40 12.83
CA LEU A 40 -1.23 -12.77 12.83
C LEU A 40 -1.46 -13.48 14.18
N THR A 41 -1.15 -12.81 15.30
CA THR A 41 -1.34 -13.38 16.64
C THR A 41 -2.82 -13.62 16.97
N THR A 42 -3.70 -12.69 16.59
CA THR A 42 -5.16 -12.87 16.77
C THR A 42 -5.73 -13.97 15.87
N LEU A 43 -5.22 -14.12 14.64
CA LEU A 43 -5.60 -15.21 13.74
C LEU A 43 -5.07 -16.57 14.24
N GLY A 44 -3.81 -16.63 14.69
CA GLY A 44 -3.20 -17.83 15.25
C GLY A 44 -3.90 -18.32 16.52
N ALA A 45 -4.21 -17.41 17.44
CA ALA A 45 -5.01 -17.72 18.62
C ALA A 45 -6.41 -18.23 18.25
N HIS A 46 -7.00 -17.69 17.18
CA HIS A 46 -8.29 -18.15 16.68
C HIS A 46 -8.25 -19.56 16.10
N MET A 47 -7.24 -19.87 15.27
CA MET A 47 -7.05 -21.20 14.69
C MET A 47 -6.76 -22.23 15.77
N MET A 48 -5.88 -21.91 16.73
CA MET A 48 -5.53 -22.81 17.83
C MET A 48 -6.74 -23.12 18.71
N HIS A 49 -7.58 -22.12 18.99
CA HIS A 49 -8.83 -22.33 19.73
C HIS A 49 -9.83 -23.17 18.93
N ARG A 50 -9.94 -22.97 17.61
CA ARG A 50 -10.81 -23.76 16.74
C ARG A 50 -10.37 -25.23 16.69
N MET A 51 -9.06 -25.49 16.64
CA MET A 51 -8.50 -26.85 16.70
C MET A 51 -8.73 -27.52 18.06
N LYS A 52 -8.61 -26.79 19.18
CA LYS A 52 -8.77 -27.37 20.52
C LYS A 52 -10.22 -27.54 20.97
N SER A 53 -11.12 -26.64 20.57
CA SER A 53 -12.49 -26.59 21.10
C SER A 53 -13.57 -26.97 20.08
N GLY A 54 -13.25 -27.07 18.78
CA GLY A 54 -14.23 -27.30 17.72
C GLY A 54 -15.20 -26.13 17.47
N THR A 55 -15.24 -25.13 18.37
CA THR A 55 -16.10 -23.95 18.27
C THR A 55 -15.35 -22.75 17.69
N SER A 56 -15.98 -22.08 16.71
CA SER A 56 -15.45 -20.84 16.13
C SER A 56 -15.85 -19.66 17.00
N LYS A 57 -14.89 -19.00 17.65
CA LYS A 57 -15.14 -17.69 18.27
C LYS A 57 -15.51 -16.68 17.17
N ARG A 58 -16.06 -15.51 17.51
CA ARG A 58 -16.24 -14.44 16.51
C ARG A 58 -14.90 -13.74 16.28
N MET A 59 -14.37 -13.76 15.06
CA MET A 59 -13.17 -13.00 14.68
C MET A 59 -13.41 -11.48 14.83
N SER A 60 -12.35 -10.74 15.18
CA SER A 60 -12.39 -9.27 15.25
C SER A 60 -12.75 -8.67 13.89
N VAL A 61 -13.59 -7.63 13.90
CA VAL A 61 -14.01 -6.88 12.70
C VAL A 61 -12.81 -6.31 11.96
N GLN A 62 -11.78 -5.87 12.69
CA GLN A 62 -10.54 -5.35 12.12
C GLN A 62 -9.77 -6.40 11.32
N VAL A 63 -9.68 -7.64 11.83
CA VAL A 63 -9.02 -8.75 11.13
C VAL A 63 -9.78 -9.10 9.85
N LYS A 64 -11.11 -9.19 9.92
CA LYS A 64 -11.95 -9.46 8.74
C LYS A 64 -11.80 -8.37 7.68
N LEU A 65 -11.81 -7.11 8.08
CA LEU A 65 -11.65 -5.97 7.19
C LEU A 65 -10.30 -6.05 6.46
N VAL A 66 -9.21 -6.23 7.20
CA VAL A 66 -7.87 -6.28 6.63
C VAL A 66 -7.73 -7.45 5.66
N LEU A 67 -8.13 -8.67 6.06
CA LEU A 67 -8.05 -9.83 5.18
C LEU A 67 -8.87 -9.65 3.90
N TRP A 68 -10.06 -9.05 4.01
CA TRP A 68 -10.93 -8.80 2.86
C TRP A 68 -10.32 -7.77 1.90
N VAL A 69 -9.83 -6.64 2.43
CA VAL A 69 -9.16 -5.60 1.62
C VAL A 69 -7.88 -6.16 0.98
N THR A 70 -7.00 -6.79 1.77
CA THR A 70 -5.76 -7.39 1.27
C THR A 70 -6.03 -8.44 0.20
N GLY A 71 -7.06 -9.29 0.37
CA GLY A 71 -7.45 -10.29 -0.62
C GLY A 71 -7.92 -9.66 -1.94
N ILE A 72 -8.80 -8.65 -1.86
CA ILE A 72 -9.26 -7.91 -3.06
C ILE A 72 -8.10 -7.27 -3.79
N LEU A 73 -7.16 -6.64 -3.07
CA LEU A 73 -6.00 -5.99 -3.69
C LEU A 73 -5.07 -6.99 -4.38
N ILE A 74 -4.84 -8.17 -3.80
CA ILE A 74 -3.99 -9.21 -4.42
C ILE A 74 -4.68 -9.78 -5.66
N VAL A 75 -5.94 -10.18 -5.53
CA VAL A 75 -6.66 -10.82 -6.65
C VAL A 75 -6.88 -9.80 -7.78
N GLY A 76 -7.27 -8.58 -7.44
CA GLY A 76 -7.45 -7.49 -8.39
C GLY A 76 -6.15 -7.08 -9.07
N GLY A 77 -5.07 -6.89 -8.30
CA GLY A 77 -3.76 -6.56 -8.86
C GLY A 77 -3.19 -7.67 -9.74
N MET A 78 -3.37 -8.95 -9.34
CA MET A 78 -2.94 -10.10 -10.15
C MET A 78 -3.73 -10.18 -11.46
N ALA A 79 -5.04 -9.96 -11.43
CA ALA A 79 -5.87 -9.94 -12.62
C ALA A 79 -5.47 -8.80 -13.57
N LEU A 80 -5.27 -7.59 -13.04
CA LEU A 80 -4.82 -6.44 -13.83
C LEU A 80 -3.44 -6.68 -14.45
N PHE A 81 -2.50 -7.23 -13.68
CA PHE A 81 -1.16 -7.56 -14.18
C PHE A 81 -1.25 -8.61 -15.30
N LEU A 82 -2.03 -9.69 -15.12
CA LEU A 82 -2.20 -10.69 -16.16
C LEU A 82 -2.83 -10.12 -17.43
N ILE A 83 -3.83 -9.24 -17.32
CA ILE A 83 -4.53 -8.68 -18.49
C ILE A 83 -3.61 -7.71 -19.25
N LEU A 84 -2.90 -6.84 -18.56
CA LEU A 84 -2.12 -5.77 -19.18
C LEU A 84 -0.75 -6.25 -19.68
N GLU A 85 -0.15 -7.24 -19.02
CA GLU A 85 1.20 -7.71 -19.34
C GLU A 85 1.22 -9.05 -20.08
N TRP A 86 0.07 -9.62 -20.45
CA TRP A 86 -0.03 -10.96 -21.06
C TRP A 86 0.88 -11.16 -22.27
N ASP A 87 0.89 -10.15 -23.14
CA ASP A 87 1.57 -10.11 -24.44
C ASP A 87 2.86 -9.28 -24.43
N ASN A 88 3.23 -8.71 -23.26
CA ASN A 88 4.42 -7.89 -23.09
C ASN A 88 5.40 -8.63 -22.17
N THR A 89 5.52 -8.25 -20.90
CA THR A 89 6.52 -8.82 -20.00
C THR A 89 6.32 -10.30 -19.65
N LEU A 90 5.09 -10.83 -19.82
CA LEU A 90 4.78 -12.25 -19.62
C LEU A 90 4.85 -13.07 -20.91
N GLN A 91 5.23 -12.47 -22.04
CA GLN A 91 5.30 -13.17 -23.31
C GLN A 91 6.36 -14.29 -23.25
N GLY A 92 6.04 -15.45 -23.84
CA GLY A 92 6.96 -16.61 -23.87
C GLY A 92 7.06 -17.43 -22.57
N MET A 93 6.41 -17.01 -21.48
CA MET A 93 6.36 -17.78 -20.23
C MET A 93 5.25 -18.84 -20.25
N SER A 94 5.49 -19.97 -19.58
CA SER A 94 4.46 -21.00 -19.34
C SER A 94 3.35 -20.47 -18.42
N LEU A 95 2.15 -21.06 -18.49
CA LEU A 95 0.99 -20.59 -17.71
C LEU A 95 1.27 -20.52 -16.20
N SER A 96 2.00 -21.50 -15.66
CA SER A 96 2.38 -21.53 -14.23
C SER A 96 3.33 -20.39 -13.87
N GLN A 97 4.29 -20.06 -14.74
CA GLN A 97 5.19 -18.91 -14.57
C GLN A 97 4.43 -17.59 -14.68
N LYS A 98 3.49 -17.46 -15.63
CA LYS A 98 2.66 -16.26 -15.77
C LYS A 98 1.87 -15.96 -14.50
N ILE A 99 1.20 -16.96 -13.94
CA ILE A 99 0.42 -16.81 -12.71
C ILE A 99 1.33 -16.49 -11.52
N ALA A 100 2.48 -17.15 -11.38
CA ALA A 100 3.40 -16.90 -10.29
C ALA A 100 4.02 -15.49 -10.35
N ASN A 101 4.41 -15.02 -11.54
CA ASN A 101 4.94 -13.67 -11.73
C ASN A 101 3.87 -12.60 -11.56
N ALA A 102 2.64 -12.84 -12.01
CA ALA A 102 1.53 -11.91 -11.76
C ALA A 102 1.15 -11.85 -10.27
N TYR A 103 1.21 -12.98 -9.55
CA TYR A 103 1.00 -13.00 -8.11
C TYR A 103 2.06 -12.15 -7.40
N LEU A 104 3.34 -12.35 -7.72
CA LEU A 104 4.41 -11.55 -7.15
C LEU A 104 4.29 -10.08 -7.56
N GLY A 105 4.02 -9.78 -8.83
CA GLY A 105 3.80 -8.44 -9.37
C GLY A 105 2.62 -7.72 -8.72
N SER A 106 1.60 -8.44 -8.23
CA SER A 106 0.52 -7.84 -7.45
C SER A 106 0.89 -7.62 -5.98
N VAL A 107 1.76 -8.47 -5.42
CA VAL A 107 2.15 -8.41 -4.01
C VAL A 107 3.25 -7.38 -3.77
N THR A 108 4.22 -7.29 -4.68
CA THR A 108 5.41 -6.43 -4.58
C THR A 108 5.12 -4.94 -4.40
N PRO A 109 4.19 -4.33 -5.17
CA PRO A 109 3.82 -2.91 -4.99
C PRO A 109 3.37 -2.59 -3.57
N ARG A 110 2.95 -3.59 -2.79
CA ARG A 110 2.54 -3.41 -1.39
C ARG A 110 3.70 -3.63 -0.44
N THR A 111 4.71 -2.78 -0.58
CA THR A 111 5.84 -2.61 0.36
C THR A 111 6.90 -3.71 0.38
N ALA A 112 7.29 -4.29 -0.77
CA ALA A 112 8.30 -5.35 -0.77
C ALA A 112 9.41 -5.26 -1.83
N GLY A 113 9.27 -4.44 -2.88
CA GLY A 113 10.39 -4.05 -3.76
C GLY A 113 11.02 -5.16 -4.62
N PHE A 114 10.55 -6.40 -4.49
CA PHE A 114 11.04 -7.54 -5.24
C PHE A 114 10.47 -7.60 -6.67
N ASN A 115 11.31 -7.41 -7.67
CA ASN A 115 10.96 -7.53 -9.09
C ASN A 115 11.49 -8.84 -9.68
N THR A 116 10.60 -9.64 -10.30
CA THR A 116 10.98 -10.74 -11.21
C THR A 116 10.98 -10.29 -12.68
N VAL A 117 10.36 -9.16 -12.97
CA VAL A 117 10.34 -8.51 -14.28
C VAL A 117 10.85 -7.08 -14.08
N PRO A 118 11.77 -6.57 -14.91
CA PRO A 118 12.26 -5.22 -14.76
C PRO A 118 11.09 -4.22 -14.91
N THR A 119 10.91 -3.38 -13.90
CA THR A 119 9.80 -2.41 -13.83
C THR A 119 9.82 -1.42 -15.00
N SER A 120 10.99 -1.17 -15.59
CA SER A 120 11.19 -0.31 -16.76
C SER A 120 10.51 -0.84 -18.03
N PHE A 121 10.28 -2.16 -18.15
CA PHE A 121 9.61 -2.76 -19.32
C PHE A 121 8.10 -2.96 -19.13
N ILE A 122 7.57 -2.62 -17.95
CA ILE A 122 6.15 -2.70 -17.66
C ILE A 122 5.40 -1.60 -18.41
N THR A 123 4.22 -1.92 -18.92
CA THR A 123 3.38 -0.96 -19.65
C THR A 123 3.03 0.26 -18.79
N PRO A 124 2.96 1.47 -19.35
CA PRO A 124 2.58 2.68 -18.61
C PRO A 124 1.22 2.57 -17.91
N ALA A 125 0.28 1.83 -18.52
CA ALA A 125 -1.02 1.55 -17.92
C ALA A 125 -0.88 0.77 -16.61
N MET A 126 -0.05 -0.27 -16.58
CA MET A 126 0.17 -1.06 -15.37
C MET A 126 0.97 -0.30 -14.31
N LEU A 127 1.94 0.55 -14.71
CA LEU A 127 2.65 1.43 -13.79
C LEU A 127 1.70 2.40 -13.05
N TRP A 128 0.66 2.89 -13.73
CA TRP A 128 -0.37 3.72 -13.10
C TRP A 128 -1.12 2.97 -12.00
N PHE A 129 -1.48 1.70 -12.25
CA PHE A 129 -2.09 0.85 -11.24
C PHE A 129 -1.11 0.51 -10.10
N PHE A 130 0.19 0.37 -10.40
CA PHE A 130 1.22 0.21 -9.37
C PHE A 130 1.26 1.42 -8.45
N VAL A 131 1.25 2.65 -8.96
CA VAL A 131 1.19 3.87 -8.12
C VAL A 131 -0.01 3.82 -7.16
N ALA A 132 -1.19 3.42 -7.65
CA ALA A 132 -2.38 3.27 -6.80
C ALA A 132 -2.22 2.15 -5.74
N LEU A 133 -1.66 1.01 -6.12
CA LEU A 133 -1.41 -0.12 -5.20
C LEU A 133 -0.34 0.21 -4.15
N MET A 134 0.71 0.96 -4.51
CA MET A 134 1.77 1.40 -3.61
C MET A 134 1.28 2.40 -2.57
N PHE A 135 0.34 3.27 -2.96
CA PHE A 135 -0.30 4.20 -2.03
C PHE A 135 -1.05 3.45 -0.92
N ILE A 136 -1.73 2.34 -1.28
CA ILE A 136 -2.39 1.44 -0.35
C ILE A 136 -1.37 0.43 0.20
N GLY A 137 -0.62 0.88 1.19
CA GLY A 137 0.47 0.12 1.79
C GLY A 137 0.04 -1.01 2.72
N ALA A 138 0.93 -1.35 3.66
CA ALA A 138 0.75 -2.51 4.55
C ALA A 138 -0.38 -2.31 5.58
N SER A 139 -0.73 -3.38 6.27
CA SER A 139 -1.78 -3.37 7.29
C SER A 139 -1.29 -2.77 8.62
N PRO A 140 -2.19 -2.40 9.55
CA PRO A 140 -1.80 -1.90 10.87
C PRO A 140 -0.93 -2.91 11.63
N GLY A 141 0.23 -2.44 12.13
CA GLY A 141 1.21 -3.30 12.82
C GLY A 141 2.04 -4.20 11.88
N GLY A 142 1.99 -3.97 10.57
CA GLY A 142 2.89 -4.56 9.57
C GLY A 142 4.17 -3.75 9.34
N THR A 143 5.07 -4.34 8.55
CA THR A 143 6.44 -3.84 8.31
C THR A 143 6.54 -2.73 7.27
N GLY A 144 5.48 -2.50 6.48
CA GLY A 144 5.45 -1.51 5.40
C GLY A 144 4.84 -0.16 5.75
N GLY A 145 5.26 0.88 5.02
CA GLY A 145 4.73 2.25 5.07
C GLY A 145 3.45 2.46 4.26
N GLY A 146 3.20 3.72 3.89
CA GLY A 146 2.04 4.13 3.09
C GLY A 146 0.72 4.25 3.87
N VAL A 147 -0.37 4.44 3.14
CA VAL A 147 -1.71 4.52 3.75
C VAL A 147 -2.19 3.10 4.07
N LYS A 148 -2.48 2.87 5.36
CA LYS A 148 -2.86 1.55 5.85
C LYS A 148 -4.13 1.02 5.19
N THR A 149 -4.16 -0.29 4.90
CA THR A 149 -5.34 -0.99 4.33
C THR A 149 -6.63 -0.76 5.14
N SER A 150 -6.53 -0.69 6.46
CA SER A 150 -7.67 -0.40 7.34
C SER A 150 -8.26 0.99 7.10
N THR A 151 -7.42 1.98 6.79
CA THR A 151 -7.86 3.36 6.53
C THR A 151 -8.73 3.40 5.28
N VAL A 152 -8.24 2.78 4.22
CA VAL A 152 -8.97 2.65 2.95
C VAL A 152 -10.27 1.87 3.14
N GLY A 153 -10.22 0.73 3.84
CA GLY A 153 -11.40 -0.10 4.09
C GLY A 153 -12.50 0.61 4.89
N VAL A 154 -12.14 1.38 5.92
CA VAL A 154 -13.11 2.14 6.73
C VAL A 154 -13.75 3.26 5.92
N LEU A 155 -12.96 4.01 5.15
CA LEU A 155 -13.48 5.09 4.31
C LEU A 155 -14.37 4.56 3.18
N PHE A 156 -13.97 3.47 2.54
CA PHE A 156 -14.78 2.81 1.52
C PHE A 156 -16.16 2.39 2.06
N MET A 157 -16.19 1.78 3.25
CA MET A 157 -17.44 1.43 3.91
C MET A 157 -18.25 2.65 4.35
N SER A 158 -17.59 3.76 4.69
CA SER A 158 -18.24 5.03 5.00
C SER A 158 -18.95 5.59 3.77
N VAL A 159 -18.29 5.62 2.60
CA VAL A 159 -18.88 6.02 1.32
C VAL A 159 -20.09 5.15 0.97
N ILE A 160 -19.98 3.82 1.07
CA ILE A 160 -21.12 2.92 0.83
C ILE A 160 -22.28 3.22 1.78
N SER A 161 -21.99 3.52 3.04
CA SER A 161 -23.03 3.85 4.03
C SER A 161 -23.71 5.18 3.71
N LEU A 162 -22.96 6.18 3.24
CA LEU A 162 -23.47 7.47 2.80
C LEU A 162 -24.36 7.33 1.56
N VAL A 163 -23.91 6.58 0.54
CA VAL A 163 -24.70 6.30 -0.67
C VAL A 163 -26.00 5.55 -0.33
N ARG A 164 -25.98 4.69 0.70
CA ARG A 164 -27.16 3.98 1.20
C ARG A 164 -28.01 4.79 2.19
N ASN A 165 -27.70 6.08 2.41
CA ASN A 165 -28.37 6.96 3.37
C ASN A 165 -28.48 6.37 4.79
N LYS A 166 -27.47 5.60 5.22
CA LYS A 166 -27.42 5.08 6.58
C LYS A 166 -26.89 6.14 7.55
N PRO A 167 -27.53 6.33 8.73
CA PRO A 167 -27.11 7.34 9.70
C PRO A 167 -25.77 7.00 10.39
N SER A 168 -25.30 5.77 10.25
CA SER A 168 -24.01 5.34 10.77
C SER A 168 -23.32 4.33 9.87
N THR A 169 -22.00 4.45 9.76
CA THR A 169 -21.18 3.47 9.06
C THR A 169 -21.11 2.18 9.87
N GLU A 170 -21.55 1.09 9.25
CA GLU A 170 -21.61 -0.24 9.84
C GLU A 170 -20.76 -1.23 9.05
N ILE A 171 -19.95 -2.01 9.75
CA ILE A 171 -19.17 -3.10 9.16
C ILE A 171 -19.44 -4.39 9.95
N TRP A 172 -19.86 -5.46 9.26
CA TRP A 172 -20.20 -6.76 9.86
C TRP A 172 -21.08 -6.65 11.13
N LYS A 173 -22.16 -5.87 11.04
CA LYS A 173 -23.11 -5.59 12.14
C LYS A 173 -22.48 -4.89 13.36
N ARG A 174 -21.41 -4.10 13.16
CA ARG A 174 -20.85 -3.21 14.17
C ARG A 174 -20.76 -1.78 13.65
N ARG A 175 -21.12 -0.82 14.49
CA ARG A 175 -21.03 0.61 14.19
C ARG A 175 -19.61 1.12 14.42
N ILE A 176 -19.09 1.91 13.47
CA ILE A 176 -17.84 2.64 13.64
C ILE A 176 -18.14 4.02 14.24
N PRO A 177 -17.43 4.44 15.29
CA PRO A 177 -17.55 5.78 15.82
C PRO A 177 -17.18 6.86 14.79
N SER A 178 -17.96 7.94 14.72
CA SER A 178 -17.73 9.02 13.75
C SER A 178 -16.36 9.71 13.91
N HIS A 179 -15.79 9.70 15.12
CA HIS A 179 -14.46 10.25 15.37
C HIS A 179 -13.34 9.43 14.67
N ASP A 180 -13.50 8.10 14.61
CA ASP A 180 -12.55 7.23 13.91
C ASP A 180 -12.60 7.44 12.39
N ILE A 181 -13.80 7.66 11.85
CA ILE A 181 -13.98 7.98 10.42
C ILE A 181 -13.28 9.30 10.07
N LYS A 182 -13.52 10.36 10.85
CA LYS A 182 -12.87 11.66 10.66
C LYS A 182 -11.35 11.57 10.78
N ARG A 183 -10.85 10.85 11.79
CA ARG A 183 -9.42 10.59 11.95
C ARG A 183 -8.87 9.89 10.71
N THR A 184 -9.53 8.83 10.25
CA THR A 184 -9.12 8.06 9.08
C THR A 184 -9.10 8.90 7.81
N ALA A 185 -10.09 9.77 7.60
CA ALA A 185 -10.14 10.72 6.49
C ALA A 185 -8.97 11.72 6.54
N ALA A 186 -8.67 12.26 7.72
CA ALA A 186 -7.54 13.18 7.91
C ALA A 186 -6.19 12.50 7.59
N LEU A 187 -6.03 11.22 7.96
CA LEU A 187 -4.82 10.45 7.63
C LEU A 187 -4.65 10.22 6.14
N LEU A 188 -5.74 9.89 5.43
CA LEU A 188 -5.72 9.74 3.97
C LEU A 188 -5.33 11.07 3.32
N PHE A 189 -5.98 12.17 3.73
CA PHE A 189 -5.71 13.50 3.21
C PHE A 189 -4.26 13.93 3.44
N LEU A 190 -3.73 13.75 4.65
CA LEU A 190 -2.35 14.08 4.96
C LEU A 190 -1.35 13.22 4.17
N GLY A 191 -1.69 11.95 3.91
CA GLY A 191 -0.93 11.08 3.02
C GLY A 191 -0.90 11.59 1.58
N CYS A 192 -2.06 11.98 1.03
CA CYS A 192 -2.14 12.56 -0.31
C CYS A 192 -1.30 13.85 -0.41
N VAL A 193 -1.42 14.75 0.56
CA VAL A 193 -0.65 16.01 0.58
C VAL A 193 0.85 15.74 0.64
N ALA A 194 1.30 14.85 1.52
CA ALA A 194 2.72 14.50 1.65
C ALA A 194 3.28 13.88 0.36
N PHE A 195 2.53 12.99 -0.28
CA PHE A 195 2.89 12.43 -1.57
C PHE A 195 2.96 13.50 -2.67
N SER A 196 1.93 14.33 -2.81
CA SER A 196 1.88 15.38 -3.84
C SER A 196 3.02 16.39 -3.71
N ILE A 197 3.38 16.78 -2.48
CA ILE A 197 4.52 17.66 -2.22
C ILE A 197 5.83 16.97 -2.62
N SER A 198 6.01 15.70 -2.24
CA SER A 198 7.22 14.94 -2.57
C SER A 198 7.40 14.78 -4.08
N ALA A 199 6.33 14.38 -4.78
CA ALA A 199 6.33 14.23 -6.23
C ALA A 199 6.59 15.56 -6.95
N GLY A 200 5.93 16.64 -6.51
CA GLY A 200 6.13 17.98 -7.08
C GLY A 200 7.56 18.48 -6.89
N LEU A 201 8.14 18.31 -5.70
CA LEU A 201 9.53 18.70 -5.44
C LEU A 201 10.51 17.91 -6.29
N LEU A 202 10.33 16.59 -6.43
CA LEU A 202 11.19 15.76 -7.27
C LEU A 202 11.15 16.17 -8.74
N ILE A 203 9.96 16.43 -9.28
CA ILE A 203 9.83 16.92 -10.66
C ILE A 203 10.56 18.26 -10.81
N ILE A 204 10.38 19.19 -9.88
CA ILE A 204 11.01 20.52 -9.96
C ILE A 204 12.55 20.43 -9.87
N THR A 205 13.10 19.53 -9.06
CA THR A 205 14.56 19.39 -8.91
C THR A 205 15.19 18.67 -10.08
N GLU A 206 14.50 17.70 -10.68
CA GLU A 206 15.08 16.82 -11.71
C GLU A 206 14.72 17.25 -13.15
N GLN A 207 13.74 18.14 -13.36
CA GLN A 207 13.33 18.62 -14.70
C GLN A 207 14.45 19.27 -15.52
N ASN A 208 15.51 19.76 -14.87
CA ASN A 208 16.64 20.44 -15.54
C ASN A 208 17.84 19.50 -15.74
N THR A 209 17.77 18.27 -15.25
CA THR A 209 18.79 17.25 -15.46
C THR A 209 18.55 16.60 -16.82
N SER A 210 19.61 16.37 -17.60
CA SER A 210 19.59 15.79 -18.96
C SER A 210 19.16 14.31 -19.03
N SER A 211 18.27 13.89 -18.15
CA SER A 211 17.80 12.51 -17.99
C SER A 211 16.72 12.19 -19.04
N GLU A 212 16.74 10.97 -19.59
CA GLU A 212 15.71 10.47 -20.53
C GLU A 212 14.35 10.16 -19.85
N TYR A 213 14.24 10.40 -18.54
CA TYR A 213 13.08 10.04 -17.74
C TYR A 213 11.97 11.09 -17.81
N GLY A 214 10.71 10.63 -17.87
CA GLY A 214 9.54 11.49 -17.91
C GLY A 214 9.06 11.92 -16.52
N ALA A 215 8.14 12.90 -16.48
CA ALA A 215 7.51 13.33 -15.22
C ALA A 215 6.84 12.18 -14.45
N PHE A 216 6.30 11.19 -15.18
CA PHE A 216 5.64 10.04 -14.59
C PHE A 216 6.62 9.12 -13.84
N ASP A 217 7.87 9.00 -14.29
CA ASP A 217 8.89 8.22 -13.60
C ASP A 217 9.19 8.80 -12.22
N TYR A 218 9.31 10.12 -12.12
CA TYR A 218 9.49 10.80 -10.82
C TYR A 218 8.28 10.67 -9.90
N ILE A 219 7.05 10.65 -10.44
CA ILE A 219 5.84 10.37 -9.67
C ILE A 219 5.87 8.95 -9.12
N PHE A 220 6.30 7.99 -9.95
CA PHE A 220 6.45 6.59 -9.55
C PHE A 220 7.49 6.44 -8.44
N GLU A 221 8.66 7.07 -8.58
CA GLU A 221 9.71 7.11 -7.55
C GLU A 221 9.20 7.71 -6.24
N ALA A 222 8.51 8.85 -6.31
CA ALA A 222 7.94 9.51 -5.13
C ALA A 222 6.92 8.61 -4.42
N MET A 223 6.08 7.90 -5.18
CA MET A 223 5.10 6.97 -4.61
C MET A 223 5.79 5.75 -4.01
N SER A 224 6.79 5.20 -4.69
CA SER A 224 7.58 4.06 -4.20
C SER A 224 8.31 4.43 -2.89
N ALA A 225 8.89 5.63 -2.82
CA ALA A 225 9.49 6.14 -1.59
C ALA A 225 8.45 6.32 -0.47
N PHE A 226 7.30 6.94 -0.77
CA PHE A 226 6.22 7.18 0.21
C PHE A 226 5.61 5.88 0.74
N GLY A 227 5.36 4.91 -0.14
CA GLY A 227 4.90 3.58 0.23
C GLY A 227 6.00 2.71 0.83
N THR A 228 7.26 3.15 0.85
CA THR A 228 8.44 2.35 1.21
C THR A 228 8.48 1.02 0.47
N VAL A 229 8.21 1.09 -0.84
CA VAL A 229 8.06 -0.07 -1.70
C VAL A 229 9.38 -0.52 -2.24
N GLY A 230 10.21 0.40 -2.73
CA GLY A 230 11.53 0.09 -3.25
C GLY A 230 11.53 -0.42 -4.69
N LEU A 231 10.44 -0.26 -5.43
CA LEU A 231 10.44 -0.40 -6.88
C LEU A 231 10.90 0.91 -7.54
N SER A 232 11.59 0.79 -8.67
CA SER A 232 12.09 1.93 -9.45
C SER A 232 11.90 1.67 -10.94
N THR A 233 11.63 2.72 -11.73
CA THR A 233 11.66 2.65 -13.20
C THR A 233 13.07 2.92 -13.76
N GLY A 234 14.06 3.25 -12.92
CA GLY A 234 15.41 3.62 -13.32
C GLY A 234 15.98 4.89 -12.66
N PRO A 235 15.20 5.98 -12.44
CA PRO A 235 15.79 7.27 -12.06
C PRO A 235 16.54 7.28 -10.73
N THR A 236 16.30 6.33 -9.82
CA THR A 236 16.87 6.35 -8.46
C THR A 236 18.40 6.46 -8.43
N ALA A 237 19.09 5.82 -9.39
CA ALA A 237 20.55 5.85 -9.47
C ALA A 237 21.09 7.24 -9.85
N ASP A 238 20.37 7.91 -10.75
CA ASP A 238 20.79 9.15 -11.41
C ASP A 238 20.26 10.42 -10.71
N LEU A 239 19.49 10.27 -9.63
CA LEU A 239 18.95 11.39 -8.85
C LEU A 239 20.06 12.37 -8.42
N THR A 240 19.76 13.66 -8.54
CA THR A 240 20.61 14.71 -7.98
C THR A 240 20.73 14.57 -6.47
N TRP A 241 21.73 15.24 -5.89
CA TRP A 241 21.89 15.27 -4.43
C TRP A 241 20.62 15.79 -3.71
N MET A 242 19.90 16.75 -4.31
CA MET A 242 18.62 17.24 -3.78
C MET A 242 17.51 16.20 -3.92
N GLY A 243 17.38 15.56 -5.07
CA GLY A 243 16.42 14.48 -5.28
C GLY A 243 16.59 13.34 -4.28
N LYS A 244 17.85 12.97 -3.99
CA LYS A 244 18.18 11.96 -2.96
C LYS A 244 17.70 12.36 -1.56
N VAL A 245 17.91 13.62 -1.15
CA VAL A 245 17.43 14.12 0.14
C VAL A 245 15.90 14.07 0.22
N ILE A 246 15.21 14.46 -0.86
CA ILE A 246 13.75 14.42 -0.92
C ILE A 246 13.26 12.98 -0.74
N ILE A 247 13.80 12.02 -1.50
CA ILE A 247 13.42 10.60 -1.39
C ILE A 247 13.65 10.06 0.04
N ILE A 248 14.79 10.38 0.67
CA ILE A 248 15.08 9.95 2.05
C ILE A 248 14.02 10.46 3.02
N LEU A 249 13.66 11.75 2.94
CA LEU A 249 12.62 12.34 3.78
C LEU A 249 11.25 11.72 3.49
N THR A 250 10.91 11.50 2.23
CA THR A 250 9.66 10.86 1.82
C THR A 250 9.56 9.43 2.34
N MET A 251 10.64 8.63 2.29
CA MET A 251 10.69 7.28 2.89
C MET A 251 10.47 7.33 4.41
N PHE A 252 11.06 8.30 5.10
CA PHE A 252 10.90 8.45 6.54
C PHE A 252 9.46 8.80 6.92
N VAL A 253 8.85 9.77 6.23
CA VAL A 253 7.44 10.17 6.41
C VAL A 253 6.51 8.99 6.09
N GLY A 254 6.79 8.29 5.00
CA GLY A 254 6.06 7.10 4.55
C GLY A 254 6.06 5.96 5.55
N ARG A 255 7.22 5.67 6.18
CA ARG A 255 7.38 4.58 7.15
C ARG A 255 6.77 4.90 8.51
N ILE A 256 7.01 6.10 9.04
CA ILE A 256 6.43 6.55 10.32
C ILE A 256 4.91 6.66 10.19
N GLY A 257 4.45 7.03 9.01
CA GLY A 257 3.05 7.12 8.65
C GLY A 257 2.41 8.43 9.13
N PRO A 258 1.42 8.94 8.37
CA PRO A 258 0.64 10.14 8.73
C PRO A 258 0.08 10.11 10.17
N ALA A 259 -0.22 8.90 10.67
CA ALA A 259 -0.87 8.71 11.97
C ALA A 259 0.05 8.97 13.16
N ALA A 260 1.31 8.57 13.07
CA ALA A 260 2.28 8.85 14.12
C ALA A 260 2.67 10.33 14.10
N LEU A 261 2.81 10.94 12.91
CA LEU A 261 3.05 12.39 12.78
C LEU A 261 1.90 13.22 13.35
N ALA A 262 0.65 12.87 13.03
CA ALA A 262 -0.52 13.54 13.58
C ALA A 262 -0.69 13.30 15.10
N ALA A 263 -0.29 12.14 15.61
CA ALA A 263 -0.32 11.85 17.04
C ALA A 263 0.80 12.55 17.82
N ALA A 264 1.99 12.70 17.23
CA ALA A 264 3.12 13.40 17.84
C ALA A 264 2.88 14.91 17.95
N THR A 265 2.13 15.47 17.01
CA THR A 265 1.81 16.91 16.96
C THR A 265 0.46 17.26 17.60
N GLY A 266 -0.44 16.29 17.75
CA GLY A 266 -1.80 16.50 18.26
C GLY A 266 -1.87 16.58 19.78
N ARG A 267 -1.90 17.80 20.35
CA ARG A 267 -2.36 18.01 21.73
C ARG A 267 -3.86 17.74 21.82
N ARG A 268 -4.27 16.82 22.71
CA ARG A 268 -5.70 16.62 23.04
C ARG A 268 -6.22 17.80 23.84
N ASN A 269 -6.80 18.78 23.14
CA ASN A 269 -7.59 19.82 23.80
C ASN A 269 -9.02 19.30 24.03
N VAL A 270 -9.33 18.96 25.28
CA VAL A 270 -10.70 18.66 25.70
C VAL A 270 -11.42 19.99 25.89
N MET A 271 -12.06 20.47 24.83
CA MET A 271 -12.90 21.67 24.90
C MET A 271 -14.18 21.34 25.68
N ARG A 272 -14.43 22.03 26.80
CA ARG A 272 -15.66 21.88 27.62
C ARG A 272 -16.83 22.73 27.13
N TYR A 273 -16.67 23.40 25.99
CA TYR A 273 -17.69 24.27 25.40
C TYR A 273 -17.85 23.94 23.92
N ARG A 274 -19.01 24.26 23.34
CA ARG A 274 -19.35 23.97 21.94
C ARG A 274 -19.83 25.25 21.28
N TYR A 275 -19.23 25.59 20.14
CA TYR A 275 -19.67 26.71 19.31
C TYR A 275 -21.01 26.39 18.60
N PRO A 276 -21.81 27.40 18.22
CA PRO A 276 -23.02 27.20 17.43
C PRO A 276 -22.71 26.55 16.09
N GLU A 277 -23.62 25.70 15.61
CA GLU A 277 -23.46 24.98 14.34
C GLU A 277 -23.78 25.89 13.16
N THR A 278 -22.79 26.12 12.29
CA THR A 278 -22.97 26.85 11.02
C THR A 278 -23.07 25.87 9.87
N ARG A 279 -24.08 26.04 9.02
CA ARG A 279 -24.21 25.28 7.77
C ARG A 279 -23.39 25.97 6.68
N ILE A 280 -22.34 25.31 6.21
CA ILE A 280 -21.61 25.71 5.01
C ILE A 280 -22.12 24.82 3.89
N THR A 281 -22.51 25.42 2.77
CA THR A 281 -22.92 24.68 1.57
C THR A 281 -21.71 23.91 1.05
N ILE A 282 -21.80 22.58 1.08
CA ILE A 282 -20.84 21.68 0.44
C ILE A 282 -21.56 21.15 -0.80
N GLY A 283 -20.90 21.19 -1.96
CA GLY A 283 -21.43 20.74 -3.24
C GLY A 283 -21.71 19.24 -3.29
#